data_AF-A0A2M7XBA2-F1
#
_entry.id   AF-A0A2M7XBA2-F1
#
_cell.length_a   1.000
_cell.length_b   1.000
_cell.length_c   1.000
_cell.angle_alpha   90.00
_cell.angle_beta   90.00
_cell.angle_gamma   90.00
#
_symmetry.space_group_name_H-M   'P 1'
#
loop_
_entity.id
_entity.type
_entity.pdbx_description
1 polymer ?
#
loop_
_entity_poly.entity_id
_entity_poly.type
_entity_poly.pdbx_seq_one_letter_code
_entity_poly.pdbx_strand_id
1 'polypeptide(L)'
;MPDWDKLTDILKHSSLDRETKLMIIDLLSLNSEPELEEQISELVFKWHAADTAIVDALIDNFDNVQGSYEEGKATAETEAAKQTLKLADEVGREQRIKQIRDEIETL
;
A
#
# COMPACT_ATOMS: atom_id res chain seq x y z
N MET A 1 3.60 20.37 31.55
CA MET A 1 2.18 20.09 31.89
C MET A 1 1.54 19.45 30.67
N PRO A 2 0.98 18.23 30.79
CA PRO A 2 0.59 17.44 29.63
C PRO A 2 -0.64 17.98 28.89
N ASP A 3 -0.68 17.75 27.58
CA ASP A 3 -1.82 18.05 26.72
C ASP A 3 -2.89 16.96 26.89
N TRP A 4 -3.82 17.21 27.81
CA TRP A 4 -4.87 16.27 28.20
C TRP A 4 -5.87 15.97 27.08
N ASP A 5 -6.14 16.94 26.21
CA ASP A 5 -7.05 16.75 25.08
C ASP A 5 -6.42 15.79 24.07
N LYS A 6 -5.15 16.01 23.74
CA LYS A 6 -4.38 15.11 22.87
C LYS A 6 -4.23 13.71 23.46
N LEU A 7 -3.96 13.59 24.76
CA LEU A 7 -3.86 12.29 25.44
C LEU A 7 -5.20 11.53 25.39
N THR A 8 -6.29 12.23 25.64
CA THR A 8 -7.64 11.66 25.57
C THR A 8 -7.97 11.18 24.15
N ASP A 9 -7.62 11.97 23.14
CA ASP A 9 -7.84 11.63 21.73
C ASP A 9 -7.07 10.36 21.33
N ILE A 10 -5.78 10.30 21.67
CA ILE A 10 -4.93 9.12 21.42
C ILE A 10 -5.47 7.89 22.14
N LEU A 11 -5.85 7.98 23.41
CA LEU A 11 -6.40 6.84 24.14
C LEU A 11 -7.75 6.37 23.57
N LYS A 12 -8.59 7.27 23.05
CA LYS A 12 -9.86 6.88 22.39
C LYS A 12 -9.62 6.14 21.08
N HIS A 13 -8.72 6.64 20.25
CA HIS A 13 -8.53 6.17 18.88
C HIS A 13 -7.41 5.16 18.70
N SER A 14 -6.59 4.91 19.73
CA SER A 14 -5.51 3.92 19.69
C SER A 14 -6.01 2.48 19.63
N SER A 15 -5.15 1.62 19.07
CA SER A 15 -5.26 0.17 19.01
C SER A 15 -5.03 -0.53 20.37
N LEU A 16 -4.67 0.21 21.42
CA LEU A 16 -4.49 -0.34 22.77
C LEU A 16 -5.76 -1.07 23.22
N ASP A 17 -5.57 -2.19 23.91
CA ASP A 17 -6.68 -2.90 24.51
C ASP A 17 -7.28 -2.09 25.68
N ARG A 18 -8.50 -2.47 26.06
CA ARG A 18 -9.26 -1.77 27.10
C ARG A 18 -8.54 -1.78 28.46
N GLU A 19 -7.87 -2.86 28.81
CA GLU A 19 -7.19 -3.01 30.11
C GLU A 19 -5.97 -2.09 30.18
N THR A 20 -5.17 -2.04 29.12
CA THR A 20 -4.02 -1.12 29.01
C THR A 20 -4.45 0.35 29.07
N LYS A 21 -5.55 0.71 28.39
CA LYS A 21 -6.12 2.08 28.46
C LYS A 21 -6.54 2.46 29.88
N LEU A 22 -7.19 1.54 30.60
CA LEU A 22 -7.59 1.76 31.99
C LEU A 22 -6.39 1.85 32.92
N MET A 23 -5.36 1.02 32.73
CA MET A 23 -4.12 1.09 33.50
C MET A 23 -3.44 2.46 33.36
N ILE A 24 -3.40 3.04 32.15
CA ILE A 24 -2.84 4.38 31.94
C ILE A 24 -3.64 5.44 32.70
N ILE A 25 -4.97 5.37 32.65
CA ILE A 25 -5.86 6.27 33.40
C ILE A 25 -5.64 6.11 34.91
N ASP A 26 -5.55 4.88 35.40
CA ASP A 26 -5.31 4.58 36.81
C ASP A 26 -3.94 5.14 37.26
N LEU A 27 -2.89 4.93 36.46
CA LEU A 27 -1.55 5.49 36.72
C LEU A 27 -1.57 7.03 36.79
N LEU A 28 -2.32 7.69 35.91
CA LEU A 28 -2.46 9.15 35.95
C LEU A 28 -3.32 9.62 37.13
N SER A 29 -4.30 8.83 37.56
CA SER A 29 -5.17 9.17 38.69
C SER A 29 -4.50 8.99 40.05
N LEU A 30 -3.57 8.04 40.16
CA LEU A 30 -2.87 7.69 41.39
C LEU A 30 -1.64 8.58 41.64
N ASN A 31 -1.14 9.25 40.60
CA ASN A 31 0.03 10.13 40.68
C ASN A 31 -0.40 11.58 40.56
N SER A 32 -0.12 12.39 41.58
CA SER A 32 -0.34 13.85 41.56
C SER A 32 0.96 14.62 41.30
N GLU A 33 2.04 13.92 41.00
CA GLU A 33 3.35 14.51 40.71
C GLU A 33 3.38 14.95 39.24
N PRO A 34 3.51 16.26 38.96
CA PRO A 34 3.44 16.77 37.59
C PRO A 34 4.50 16.19 36.65
N GLU A 35 5.66 15.82 37.20
CA GLU A 35 6.75 15.21 36.44
C GLU A 35 6.40 13.79 35.96
N LEU A 36 5.74 12.99 36.82
CA LEU A 36 5.29 11.65 36.44
C LEU A 36 4.13 11.71 35.44
N GLU A 37 3.19 12.65 35.60
CA GLU A 37 2.12 12.88 34.63
C GLU A 37 2.68 13.22 33.23
N GLU A 38 3.71 14.06 33.20
CA GLU A 38 4.39 14.44 31.95
C GLU A 38 5.13 13.24 31.32
N GLN A 39 5.84 12.44 32.11
CA GLN A 39 6.52 11.24 31.63
C GLN A 39 5.54 10.18 31.07
N ILE A 40 4.42 9.94 31.75
CA ILE A 40 3.39 9.00 31.29
C ILE A 40 2.78 9.50 29.98
N SER A 41 2.47 10.79 29.89
CA SER A 41 1.90 11.40 28.69
C SER A 41 2.88 11.34 27.51
N GLU A 42 4.16 11.64 27.74
CA GLU A 42 5.21 11.52 26.74
C GLU A 42 5.35 10.09 26.21
N LEU A 43 5.28 9.09 27.09
CA LEU A 43 5.37 7.69 26.71
C LEU A 43 4.22 7.33 25.75
N VAL A 44 3.00 7.74 26.08
CA VAL A 44 1.81 7.51 25.24
C VAL A 44 1.94 8.21 23.88
N PHE A 45 2.46 9.45 23.86
CA PHE A 45 2.67 10.19 22.62
C PHE A 45 3.73 9.57 21.73
N LYS A 46 4.87 9.15 22.30
CA LYS A 46 5.96 8.49 21.57
C LYS A 46 5.51 7.15 21.01
N TRP A 47 4.76 6.37 21.80
CA TRP A 47 4.17 5.12 21.32
C TRP A 47 3.22 5.36 20.15
N HIS A 48 2.30 6.32 20.26
CA HIS A 48 1.36 6.63 19.19
C HIS A 48 2.07 7.10 17.91
N ALA A 49 3.08 7.96 18.03
CA ALA A 49 3.86 8.40 16.89
C ALA A 49 4.59 7.24 16.20
N ALA A 50 5.10 6.27 16.96
CA ALA A 50 5.73 5.07 16.40
C ALA A 50 4.71 4.16 15.69
N ASP A 51 3.52 3.98 16.26
CA ASP A 51 2.44 3.17 15.66
C ASP A 51 1.98 3.79 14.33
N THR A 52 1.74 5.11 14.32
CA THR A 52 1.38 5.85 13.09
C THR A 52 2.48 5.74 12.03
N ALA A 53 3.76 5.88 12.40
CA ALA A 53 4.86 5.73 11.45
C ALA A 53 4.94 4.33 10.82
N ILE A 54 4.60 3.27 11.58
CA ILE A 54 4.51 1.90 11.05
C ILE A 54 3.35 1.78 10.07
N VAL A 55 2.18 2.34 10.41
CA VAL A 55 1.00 2.34 9.54
C VAL A 55 1.26 3.10 8.24
N ASP A 56 1.88 4.27 8.30
CA ASP A 56 2.23 5.06 7.13
C ASP A 56 3.21 4.29 6.22
N ALA A 57 4.25 3.67 6.82
CA ALA A 57 5.19 2.84 6.07
C ALA A 57 4.52 1.60 5.43
N LEU A 58 3.46 1.04 6.05
CA LEU A 58 2.68 -0.05 5.46
C LEU A 58 1.85 0.44 4.27
N ILE A 59 1.23 1.62 4.36
CA ILE A 59 0.48 2.23 3.26
C ILE A 59 1.40 2.52 2.07
N ASP A 60 2.55 3.16 2.32
CA ASP A 60 3.53 3.45 1.26
C ASP A 60 4.02 2.18 0.55
N ASN A 61 4.24 1.09 1.31
CA ASN A 61 4.61 -0.20 0.73
C ASN A 61 3.47 -0.81 -0.09
N PHE A 62 2.21 -0.65 0.34
CA PHE A 62 1.06 -1.13 -0.41
C PHE A 62 0.92 -0.38 -1.74
N ASP A 63 1.04 0.94 -1.73
CA ASP A 63 0.98 1.78 -2.93
C ASP A 63 2.11 1.43 -3.92
N ASN A 64 3.33 1.18 -3.42
CA ASN A 64 4.45 0.73 -4.26
C ASN A 64 4.20 -0.63 -4.91
N VAL A 65 3.63 -1.58 -4.17
CA VAL A 65 3.26 -2.91 -4.71
C VAL A 65 2.15 -2.78 -5.75
N GLN A 66 1.14 -1.93 -5.50
CA GLN A 66 0.06 -1.67 -6.44
C GLN A 66 0.60 -1.03 -7.74
N GLY A 67 1.47 -0.02 -7.63
CA GLY A 67 2.11 0.61 -8.79
C GLY A 67 2.92 -0.39 -9.62
N SER A 68 3.73 -1.22 -8.95
CA SER A 68 4.50 -2.29 -9.61
C SER A 68 3.61 -3.30 -10.33
N TYR A 69 2.45 -3.64 -9.75
CA TYR A 69 1.48 -4.52 -10.35
C TYR A 69 0.82 -3.90 -11.60
N GLU A 70 0.41 -2.63 -11.52
CA GLU A 70 -0.20 -1.90 -12.64
C GLU A 70 0.79 -1.72 -13.81
N GLU A 71 2.06 -1.41 -13.52
CA GLU A 71 3.12 -1.36 -14.53
C GLU A 71 3.39 -2.72 -15.18
N GLY A 72 3.42 -3.79 -14.39
CA GLY A 72 3.55 -5.15 -14.87
C GLY A 72 2.40 -5.57 -15.79
N LYS A 73 1.17 -5.19 -15.42
CA LYS A 73 -0.04 -5.43 -16.22
C LYS A 73 0.02 -4.67 -17.55
N ALA A 74 0.34 -3.37 -17.54
CA ALA A 74 0.44 -2.57 -18.75
C ALA A 74 1.52 -3.09 -19.72
N THR A 75 2.64 -3.56 -19.17
CA THR A 75 3.72 -4.17 -19.95
C THR A 75 3.28 -5.50 -20.59
N ALA A 76 2.60 -6.36 -19.81
CA ALA A 76 2.09 -7.63 -20.31
C ALA A 76 1.02 -7.45 -21.42
N GLU A 77 0.10 -6.50 -21.24
CA GLU A 77 -0.92 -6.17 -22.25
C GLU A 77 -0.30 -5.61 -23.53
N THR A 78 0.71 -4.75 -23.40
CA THR A 78 1.45 -4.19 -24.54
C THR A 78 2.20 -5.25 -25.32
N GLU A 79 2.86 -6.19 -24.63
CA GLU A 79 3.63 -7.25 -25.27
C GLU A 79 2.71 -8.29 -25.94
N ALA A 80 1.60 -8.65 -25.30
CA ALA A 80 0.58 -9.52 -25.90
C ALA A 80 -0.05 -8.89 -27.16
N ALA A 81 -0.31 -7.58 -27.14
CA ALA A 81 -0.80 -6.86 -28.32
C ALA A 81 0.24 -6.87 -29.46
N LYS A 82 1.52 -6.62 -29.16
CA LYS A 82 2.60 -6.68 -30.17
C LYS A 82 2.76 -8.08 -30.78
N GLN A 83 2.70 -9.14 -29.97
CA GLN A 83 2.79 -10.51 -30.46
C GLN A 83 1.60 -10.88 -31.35
N THR A 84 0.39 -10.47 -30.96
CA THR A 84 -0.83 -10.70 -31.76
C THR A 84 -0.76 -9.99 -33.11
N LEU A 85 -0.25 -8.75 -33.14
CA LEU A 85 -0.06 -7.97 -34.37
C LEU A 85 0.97 -8.62 -35.31
N LYS A 86 2.10 -9.09 -34.77
CA LYS A 86 3.11 -9.82 -35.54
C LYS A 86 2.56 -11.11 -36.16
N LEU A 87 1.78 -11.88 -35.39
CA LEU A 87 1.12 -13.09 -35.87
C LEU A 87 0.12 -12.79 -37.01
N ALA A 88 -0.66 -11.72 -36.87
CA ALA A 88 -1.59 -11.28 -37.92
C ALA A 88 -0.85 -10.89 -39.22
N ASP A 89 0.27 -10.17 -39.11
CA ASP A 89 1.12 -9.79 -40.25
C ASP A 89 1.76 -11.02 -40.92
N GLU A 90 2.23 -11.99 -40.14
CA GLU A 90 2.76 -13.26 -40.69
C GLU A 90 1.70 -14.07 -41.43
N VAL A 91 0.51 -14.20 -40.86
CA VAL A 91 -0.62 -14.90 -41.51
C VAL A 91 -1.02 -14.19 -42.81
N GLY A 92 -1.07 -12.86 -42.81
CA GLY A 92 -1.34 -12.08 -44.03
C GLY A 92 -0.27 -12.24 -45.11
N ARG A 93 1.00 -12.34 -44.70
CA ARG A 93 2.13 -12.60 -45.62
C ARG A 93 2.02 -13.99 -46.25
N GLU A 94 1.77 -15.02 -45.45
CA GLU A 94 1.61 -16.39 -45.94
C GLU A 94 0.42 -16.53 -46.90
N GLN A 95 -0.70 -15.85 -46.64
CA GLN A 95 -1.84 -15.82 -47.56
C GLN A 95 -1.48 -15.19 -48.91
N ARG A 96 -0.71 -14.10 -48.92
CA ARG A 96 -0.22 -13.48 -50.16
C ARG A 96 0.74 -14.39 -50.92
N ILE A 97 1.68 -15.04 -50.23
CA ILE A 97 2.60 -16.00 -50.85
C ILE A 97 1.81 -17.15 -51.47
N LYS A 98 0.78 -17.64 -50.78
CA LYS A 98 -0.11 -18.67 -51.32
C LYS A 98 -0.86 -18.20 -52.56
N GLN A 99 -1.45 -17.01 -52.55
CA GLN A 99 -2.10 -16.43 -53.74
C GLN A 99 -1.15 -16.33 -54.94
N ILE A 100 0.06 -15.81 -54.72
CA ILE A 100 1.08 -15.72 -55.77
C ILE A 100 1.44 -17.11 -56.32
N ARG A 101 1.57 -18.11 -55.44
CA ARG A 101 1.85 -19.48 -55.86
C ARG A 101 0.71 -20.06 -56.71
N ASP A 102 -0.53 -19.90 -56.26
CA ASP A 102 -1.72 -20.39 -56.96
C ASP A 102 -1.88 -19.71 -58.33
N GLU A 103 -1.54 -18.42 -58.45
CA GLU A 103 -1.52 -17.68 -59.74
C GLU A 103 -0.44 -18.20 -60.71
N ILE A 104 0.71 -18.64 -60.21
CA ILE A 104 1.80 -19.20 -61.04
C ILE A 104 1.47 -20.63 -61.48
N GLU A 105 0.90 -21.45 -60.60
CA GLU A 105 0.57 -22.86 -60.90
C GLU A 105 -0.62 -23.01 -61.85
N THR A 106 -1.39 -21.94 -62.07
CA THR A 106 -2.54 -21.91 -63.00
C THR A 106 -2.20 -21.33 -64.39
N LEU A 107 -0.94 -20.95 -64.62
CA LEU A 107 -0.36 -20.60 -65.93
C LEU A 107 0.18 -21.84 -66.67
#